data_AF-A0A4R3YND6-F1
#
_entry.id   AF-A0A4R3YND6-F1
#
_cell.length_a   1.000
_cell.length_b   1.000
_cell.length_c   1.000
_cell.angle_alpha   90.00
_cell.angle_beta   90.00
_cell.angle_gamma   90.00
#
_symmetry.space_group_name_H-M   'P 1'
#
loop_
_entity.id
_entity.type
_entity.pdbx_description
1 polymer ?
#
loop_
_entity_poly.entity_id
_entity_poly.type
_entity_poly.pdbx_seq_one_letter_code
_entity_poly.pdbx_strand_id
1 'polypeptide(L)'
;MFNSLFKNKGNSIENLLEKVKTAETQDFNHMFKAYYQLGKAYLEKGDNERAMHYLSRADSLTMSIDDINASDKEMDEVSDFIGQLEDEDLLHLCMLQEVEEKSENLNYVQMSLWNLFTLCRLEKVLVSFGNNEDCEILTKIPDCIDLVFKILTEGINEEEIENAHELLNDLYDFSDSEAFYAPQNTISLPQLNEPLQLFDTTGSDAMNSLQIFIDHEINNFLETETSDDFAVDFVVAALGTLKSYYLRTQDGDITNIPQIQKEINNIREDYELLFNKPSLEDIESKMKQYRENGLF
;
A
#
# COMPACT_ATOMS: atom_id res chain seq x y z
N MET A 1 39.31 9.00 35.07
CA MET A 1 39.85 9.79 33.94
C MET A 1 38.84 9.68 32.81
N PHE A 2 38.13 10.77 32.57
CA PHE A 2 37.37 11.15 31.36
C PHE A 2 36.46 10.13 30.65
N ASN A 3 35.15 10.29 30.89
CA ASN A 3 34.08 10.44 29.90
C ASN A 3 34.28 9.82 28.50
N SER A 4 33.66 8.66 28.25
CA SER A 4 33.10 8.36 26.91
C SER A 4 31.63 8.81 26.87
N LEU A 5 31.41 10.11 27.10
CA LEU A 5 30.12 10.80 27.02
C LEU A 5 29.86 11.38 25.60
N PHE A 6 30.41 10.72 24.58
CA PHE A 6 30.10 10.97 23.18
C PHE A 6 29.47 9.71 22.58
N LYS A 7 28.29 9.33 23.07
CA LYS A 7 27.33 8.67 22.18
C LYS A 7 27.06 9.67 21.06
N ASN A 8 27.35 9.27 19.83
CA ASN A 8 27.18 10.05 18.61
C ASN A 8 25.79 10.70 18.61
N LYS A 9 25.71 12.00 18.96
CA LYS A 9 24.42 12.72 18.91
C LYS A 9 23.85 12.71 17.49
N GLY A 10 24.66 12.49 16.45
CA GLY A 10 24.20 12.44 15.05
C GLY A 10 23.35 11.24 14.64
N ASN A 11 23.25 10.19 15.48
CA ASN A 11 22.57 8.92 15.15
C ASN A 11 21.45 8.54 16.15
N SER A 12 20.92 9.48 16.95
CA SER A 12 19.69 9.16 17.69
C SER A 12 18.52 9.08 16.72
N ILE A 13 17.54 8.22 17.01
CA ILE A 13 16.32 8.09 16.20
C ILE A 13 15.62 9.44 16.05
N GLU A 14 15.55 10.26 17.12
CA GLU A 14 14.90 11.57 17.04
C GLU A 14 15.58 12.48 16.00
N ASN A 15 16.91 12.50 15.96
CA ASN A 15 17.65 13.32 15.00
C ASN A 15 17.56 12.77 13.58
N LEU A 16 17.42 11.45 13.40
CA LEU A 16 17.21 10.84 12.08
C LEU A 16 15.79 11.12 11.57
N LEU A 17 14.78 11.14 12.44
CA LEU A 17 13.41 11.56 12.09
C LEU A 17 13.37 13.03 11.64
N GLU A 18 14.09 13.93 12.32
CA GLU A 18 14.22 15.33 11.89
C GLU A 18 14.90 15.46 10.52
N LYS A 19 15.90 14.61 10.23
CA LYS A 19 16.55 14.56 8.91
C LYS A 19 15.58 14.08 7.84
N VAL A 20 14.74 13.08 8.11
CA VAL A 20 13.70 12.64 7.16
C VAL A 20 12.76 13.78 6.83
N LYS A 21 12.20 14.47 7.84
CA LYS A 21 11.32 15.63 7.63
C LYS A 21 11.98 16.74 6.81
N THR A 22 13.28 16.95 7.01
CA THR A 22 14.04 17.93 6.22
C THR A 22 14.22 17.44 4.78
N ALA A 23 14.60 16.17 4.59
CA ALA A 23 14.83 15.56 3.30
C ALA A 23 13.58 15.55 2.41
N GLU A 24 12.39 15.32 3.00
CA GLU A 24 11.10 15.39 2.32
C GLU A 24 10.77 16.79 1.75
N THR A 25 11.51 17.83 2.13
CA THR A 25 11.39 19.19 1.55
C THR A 25 12.47 19.53 0.54
N GLN A 26 13.37 18.58 0.26
CA GLN A 26 14.53 18.76 -0.61
C GLN A 26 14.32 18.03 -1.94
N ASP A 27 14.88 16.83 -2.06
CA ASP A 27 14.85 16.03 -3.28
C ASP A 27 14.90 14.53 -2.92
N PHE A 28 14.65 13.67 -3.91
CA PHE A 28 14.62 12.23 -3.72
C PHE A 28 15.97 11.64 -3.29
N ASN A 29 17.08 12.30 -3.62
CA ASN A 29 18.41 11.88 -3.21
C ASN A 29 18.61 12.02 -1.70
N HIS A 30 18.17 13.14 -1.12
CA HIS A 30 18.18 13.34 0.32
C HIS A 30 17.20 12.40 1.02
N MET A 31 16.02 12.16 0.42
CA MET A 31 15.03 11.21 0.95
C MET A 31 15.60 9.80 1.06
N PHE A 32 16.19 9.28 -0.03
CA PHE A 32 16.85 7.96 -0.04
C PHE A 32 17.85 7.82 1.12
N LYS A 33 18.78 8.77 1.26
CA LYS A 33 19.80 8.72 2.31
C LYS A 33 19.19 8.78 3.71
N ALA A 34 18.16 9.60 3.91
CA ALA A 34 17.50 9.74 5.20
C ALA A 34 16.73 8.46 5.59
N TYR A 35 15.97 7.90 4.65
CA TYR A 35 15.23 6.65 4.84
C TYR A 35 16.15 5.46 5.08
N TYR A 36 17.18 5.27 4.25
CA TYR A 36 18.18 4.21 4.44
C TYR A 36 18.85 4.29 5.82
N GLN A 37 19.29 5.48 6.24
CA GLN A 37 19.91 5.67 7.56
C GLN A 37 18.94 5.40 8.71
N LEU A 38 17.69 5.85 8.59
CA LEU A 38 16.68 5.66 9.64
C LEU A 38 16.24 4.21 9.74
N GLY A 39 16.00 3.53 8.61
CA GLY A 39 15.65 2.11 8.55
C GLY A 39 16.73 1.24 9.19
N LYS A 40 18.01 1.48 8.85
CA LYS A 40 19.15 0.81 9.50
C LYS A 40 19.20 1.05 11.01
N ALA A 41 18.94 2.28 11.45
CA ALA A 41 18.94 2.60 12.88
C ALA A 41 17.80 1.90 13.64
N TYR A 42 16.64 1.72 13.02
CA TYR A 42 15.54 0.92 13.59
C TYR A 42 15.87 -0.57 13.61
N LEU A 43 16.51 -1.10 12.56
CA LEU A 43 17.01 -2.47 12.53
C LEU A 43 17.99 -2.73 13.67
N GLU A 44 18.98 -1.85 13.88
CA GLU A 44 19.94 -1.93 14.99
C GLU A 44 19.26 -1.85 16.38
N LYS A 45 18.09 -1.22 16.47
CA LYS A 45 17.28 -1.11 17.68
C LYS A 45 16.34 -2.30 17.89
N GLY A 46 16.15 -3.15 16.87
CA GLY A 46 15.21 -4.28 16.88
C GLY A 46 13.75 -3.86 16.69
N ASP A 47 13.49 -2.70 16.08
CA ASP A 47 12.14 -2.28 15.66
C ASP A 47 11.94 -2.65 14.19
N ASN A 48 11.65 -3.93 13.94
CA ASN A 48 11.61 -4.51 12.60
C ASN A 48 10.51 -3.88 11.72
N GLU A 49 9.37 -3.47 12.32
CA GLU A 49 8.29 -2.77 11.61
C GLU A 49 8.75 -1.45 11.01
N ARG A 50 9.40 -0.59 11.82
CA ARG A 50 9.93 0.68 11.32
C ARG A 50 11.15 0.48 10.43
N ALA A 51 11.97 -0.54 10.69
CA ALA A 51 13.08 -0.89 9.82
C ALA A 51 12.58 -1.19 8.40
N MET A 52 11.62 -2.11 8.28
CA MET A 52 11.01 -2.50 7.01
C MET A 52 10.40 -1.27 6.33
N HIS A 53 9.57 -0.50 7.03
CA HIS A 53 8.92 0.68 6.44
C HIS A 53 9.90 1.67 5.80
N TYR A 54 10.96 2.07 6.51
CA TYR A 54 11.91 3.04 5.97
C TYR A 54 12.86 2.44 4.93
N LEU A 55 13.20 1.15 5.04
CA LEU A 55 14.02 0.48 4.01
C LEU A 55 13.24 0.30 2.71
N SER A 56 11.98 -0.16 2.77
CA SER A 56 11.13 -0.28 1.58
C SER A 56 10.93 1.07 0.88
N ARG A 57 10.75 2.16 1.63
CA ARG A 57 10.67 3.50 1.01
C ARG A 57 11.98 3.95 0.37
N ALA A 58 13.13 3.55 0.91
CA ALA A 58 14.40 3.80 0.24
C ALA A 58 14.51 2.98 -1.06
N ASP A 59 14.10 1.71 -1.02
CA ASP A 59 14.12 0.78 -2.14
C ASP A 59 13.21 1.23 -3.29
N SER A 60 11.96 1.63 -2.99
CA SER A 60 11.03 2.14 -4.01
C SER A 60 11.59 3.35 -4.75
N LEU A 61 12.31 4.25 -4.06
CA LEU A 61 12.94 5.39 -4.73
C LEU A 61 14.02 4.92 -5.71
N THR A 62 14.85 3.94 -5.35
CA THR A 62 15.89 3.42 -6.25
C THR A 62 15.33 2.61 -7.43
N MET A 63 14.15 2.03 -7.29
CA MET A 63 13.50 1.26 -8.36
C MET A 63 12.74 2.15 -9.36
N SER A 64 12.18 3.27 -8.89
CA SER A 64 11.21 4.04 -9.70
C SER A 64 11.67 5.45 -10.07
N ILE A 65 12.75 5.97 -9.47
CA ILE A 65 13.27 7.31 -9.77
C ILE A 65 14.62 7.22 -10.48
N ASP A 66 14.64 7.62 -11.75
CA ASP A 66 15.87 7.81 -12.52
C ASP A 66 16.73 8.89 -11.80
N ASP A 67 18.01 8.61 -11.53
CA ASP A 67 18.98 9.52 -10.87
C ASP A 67 19.02 9.58 -9.32
N ILE A 68 18.62 8.51 -8.63
CA ILE A 68 19.04 8.34 -7.22
C ILE A 68 20.55 8.05 -7.15
N ASN A 69 21.31 8.91 -6.48
CA ASN A 69 22.73 8.77 -6.18
C ASN A 69 22.97 7.78 -5.01
N ALA A 70 22.44 6.58 -5.16
CA ALA A 70 22.80 5.41 -4.37
C ALA A 70 24.01 4.72 -4.99
N SER A 71 24.93 4.25 -4.16
CA SER A 71 25.96 3.32 -4.64
C SER A 71 25.39 1.91 -4.73
N ASP A 72 25.92 1.07 -5.62
CA ASP A 72 25.55 -0.37 -5.73
C ASP A 72 25.54 -1.04 -4.36
N LYS A 73 26.54 -0.73 -3.53
CA LYS A 73 26.62 -1.25 -2.17
C LYS A 73 25.44 -0.84 -1.28
N GLU A 74 24.96 0.40 -1.39
CA GLU A 74 23.81 0.84 -0.59
C GLU A 74 22.52 0.17 -1.07
N MET A 75 22.36 -0.03 -2.38
CA MET A 75 21.22 -0.75 -2.96
C MET A 75 21.23 -2.22 -2.53
N ASP A 76 22.38 -2.89 -2.64
CA ASP A 76 22.57 -4.26 -2.17
C ASP A 76 22.29 -4.37 -0.65
N GLU A 77 22.79 -3.43 0.16
CA GLU A 77 22.52 -3.43 1.61
C GLU A 77 21.03 -3.24 1.93
N VAL A 78 20.32 -2.37 1.20
CA VAL A 78 18.87 -2.19 1.38
C VAL A 78 18.13 -3.47 1.05
N SER A 79 18.41 -4.07 -0.12
CA SER A 79 17.80 -5.34 -0.53
C SER A 79 18.10 -6.48 0.45
N ASP A 80 19.35 -6.61 0.90
CA ASP A 80 19.76 -7.60 1.90
C ASP A 80 19.03 -7.41 3.24
N PHE A 81 18.78 -6.17 3.67
CA PHE A 81 18.04 -5.90 4.90
C PHE A 81 16.54 -6.18 4.75
N ILE A 82 15.95 -5.85 3.61
CA ILE A 82 14.54 -6.19 3.32
C ILE A 82 14.38 -7.71 3.31
N GLY A 83 15.23 -8.45 2.60
CA GLY A 83 15.17 -9.92 2.58
C GLY A 83 15.37 -10.56 3.96
N GLN A 84 16.15 -9.95 4.85
CA GLN A 84 16.24 -10.40 6.25
C GLN A 84 14.95 -10.15 7.04
N LEU A 85 14.25 -9.05 6.76
CA LEU A 85 13.02 -8.66 7.45
C LEU A 85 11.79 -9.42 6.95
N GLU A 86 11.85 -10.00 5.74
CA GLU A 86 10.80 -10.87 5.19
C GLU A 86 10.63 -12.19 5.98
N ASP A 87 11.68 -12.64 6.68
CA ASP A 87 11.63 -13.81 7.56
C ASP A 87 11.09 -13.48 8.99
N GLU A 88 10.80 -12.22 9.29
CA GLU A 88 10.31 -11.78 10.60
C GLU A 88 8.77 -11.74 10.67
N ASP A 89 8.23 -11.83 11.88
CA ASP A 89 6.77 -11.77 12.14
C ASP A 89 6.22 -10.33 12.02
N LEU A 90 6.37 -9.71 10.85
CA LEU A 90 5.83 -8.39 10.54
C LEU A 90 4.33 -8.48 10.30
N LEU A 91 3.57 -7.52 10.81
CA LEU A 91 2.11 -7.51 10.78
C LEU A 91 1.56 -7.75 9.37
N HIS A 92 2.12 -7.08 8.37
CA HIS A 92 1.65 -7.21 6.98
C HIS A 92 1.95 -8.59 6.38
N LEU A 93 3.11 -9.19 6.68
CA LEU A 93 3.48 -10.52 6.18
C LEU A 93 2.64 -11.61 6.84
N CYS A 94 2.43 -11.51 8.17
CA CYS A 94 1.54 -12.43 8.85
C CYS A 94 0.10 -12.35 8.32
N MET A 95 -0.39 -11.15 8.01
CA MET A 95 -1.72 -10.98 7.43
C MET A 95 -1.79 -11.46 5.97
N LEU A 96 -0.74 -11.24 5.17
CA LEU A 96 -0.65 -11.76 3.81
C LEU A 96 -0.70 -13.29 3.82
N GLN A 97 0.12 -13.93 4.65
CA GLN A 97 0.10 -15.38 4.84
C GLN A 97 -1.29 -15.88 5.26
N GLU A 98 -1.95 -15.21 6.22
CA GLU A 98 -3.31 -15.59 6.62
C GLU A 98 -4.31 -15.48 5.46
N VAL A 99 -4.18 -14.44 4.63
CA VAL A 99 -5.03 -14.23 3.44
C VAL A 99 -4.79 -15.31 2.40
N GLU A 100 -3.53 -15.66 2.11
CA GLU A 100 -3.15 -16.74 1.19
C GLU A 100 -3.71 -18.10 1.65
N GLU A 101 -3.52 -18.45 2.93
CA GLU A 101 -4.07 -19.71 3.49
C GLU A 101 -5.60 -19.75 3.41
N LYS A 102 -6.26 -18.61 3.60
CA LYS A 102 -7.72 -18.48 3.51
C LYS A 102 -8.22 -18.55 2.08
N SER A 103 -7.50 -17.96 1.12
CA SER A 103 -7.90 -17.89 -0.29
C SER A 103 -8.02 -19.28 -0.93
N GLU A 104 -7.25 -20.27 -0.46
CA GLU A 104 -7.37 -21.68 -0.87
C GLU A 104 -8.80 -22.26 -0.69
N ASN A 105 -9.61 -21.66 0.19
CA ASN A 105 -10.98 -22.08 0.47
C ASN A 105 -12.04 -21.28 -0.30
N LEU A 106 -11.62 -20.32 -1.11
CA LEU A 106 -12.48 -19.47 -1.92
C LEU A 106 -12.38 -19.87 -3.39
N ASN A 107 -13.46 -19.69 -4.14
CA ASN A 107 -13.39 -19.71 -5.60
C ASN A 107 -12.95 -18.34 -6.13
N TYR A 108 -12.62 -18.31 -7.42
CA TYR A 108 -12.22 -17.09 -8.15
C TYR A 108 -13.09 -15.87 -7.80
N VAL A 109 -14.41 -15.94 -8.00
CA VAL A 109 -15.32 -14.80 -7.78
C VAL A 109 -15.28 -14.33 -6.33
N GLN A 110 -15.16 -15.26 -5.37
CA GLN A 110 -15.03 -14.91 -3.96
C GLN A 110 -13.69 -14.19 -3.68
N MET A 111 -12.58 -14.61 -4.29
CA MET A 111 -11.29 -13.93 -4.14
C MET A 111 -11.31 -12.53 -4.78
N SER A 112 -11.89 -12.39 -5.98
CA SER A 112 -12.06 -11.10 -6.65
C SER A 112 -12.91 -10.12 -5.84
N LEU A 113 -14.00 -10.60 -5.23
CA LEU A 113 -14.81 -9.78 -4.34
C LEU A 113 -14.05 -9.34 -3.08
N TRP A 114 -13.12 -10.16 -2.59
CA TRP A 114 -12.31 -9.80 -1.43
C TRP A 114 -11.34 -8.64 -1.75
N ASN A 115 -10.67 -8.70 -2.90
CA ASN A 115 -9.88 -7.59 -3.44
C ASN A 115 -10.75 -6.34 -3.68
N LEU A 116 -11.95 -6.50 -4.25
CA LEU A 116 -12.87 -5.40 -4.52
C LEU A 116 -13.36 -4.71 -3.24
N PHE A 117 -13.61 -5.45 -2.16
CA PHE A 117 -13.95 -4.86 -0.86
C PHE A 117 -12.82 -3.98 -0.32
N THR A 118 -11.56 -4.37 -0.53
CA THR A 118 -10.40 -3.55 -0.18
C THR A 118 -10.35 -2.28 -1.01
N LEU A 119 -10.60 -2.36 -2.33
CA LEU A 119 -10.67 -1.17 -3.18
C LEU A 119 -11.79 -0.21 -2.74
N CYS A 120 -12.95 -0.74 -2.36
CA CYS A 120 -14.06 0.06 -1.83
C CYS A 120 -13.67 0.82 -0.54
N ARG A 121 -12.84 0.23 0.33
CA ARG A 121 -12.33 0.93 1.54
C ARG A 121 -11.34 2.02 1.18
N LEU A 122 -10.50 1.79 0.16
CA LEU A 122 -9.48 2.74 -0.31
C LEU A 122 -10.04 3.89 -1.16
N GLU A 123 -11.22 3.72 -1.79
CA GLU A 123 -11.81 4.67 -2.75
C GLU A 123 -11.68 6.14 -2.29
N LYS A 124 -12.19 6.45 -1.10
CA LYS A 124 -12.19 7.83 -0.58
C LYS A 124 -10.78 8.40 -0.42
N VAL A 125 -9.83 7.58 0.01
CA VAL A 125 -8.44 8.00 0.21
C VAL A 125 -7.79 8.28 -1.14
N LEU A 126 -7.88 7.33 -2.09
CA LEU A 126 -7.27 7.47 -3.41
C LEU A 126 -7.91 8.64 -4.20
N VAL A 127 -9.23 8.75 -4.21
CA VAL A 127 -9.94 9.87 -4.86
C VAL A 127 -9.56 11.22 -4.23
N SER A 128 -9.30 11.26 -2.92
CA SER A 128 -8.86 12.50 -2.26
C SER A 128 -7.49 12.94 -2.78
N PHE A 129 -6.55 12.00 -3.01
CA PHE A 129 -5.28 12.30 -3.65
C PHE A 129 -5.44 12.77 -5.09
N GLY A 130 -6.47 12.35 -5.80
CA GLY A 130 -6.78 12.81 -7.16
C GLY A 130 -7.08 14.31 -7.30
N ASN A 131 -7.14 15.07 -6.20
CA ASN A 131 -7.22 16.54 -6.22
C ASN A 131 -5.85 17.23 -6.19
N ASN A 132 -4.77 16.47 -6.01
CA ASN A 132 -3.41 16.98 -6.09
C ASN A 132 -2.94 17.01 -7.56
N GLU A 133 -2.02 17.91 -7.85
CA GLU A 133 -1.39 18.01 -9.17
C GLU A 133 -0.71 16.68 -9.54
N ASP A 134 -0.86 16.29 -10.80
CA ASP A 134 -0.31 15.06 -11.39
C ASP A 134 -0.86 13.75 -10.76
N CYS A 135 -1.96 13.82 -10.01
CA CYS A 135 -2.62 12.66 -9.38
C CYS A 135 -4.04 12.41 -9.91
N GLU A 136 -4.51 13.17 -10.90
CA GLU A 136 -5.92 13.23 -11.33
C GLU A 136 -6.48 11.87 -11.77
N ILE A 137 -5.63 10.95 -12.22
CA ILE A 137 -6.03 9.58 -12.57
C ILE A 137 -6.71 8.86 -11.39
N LEU A 138 -6.34 9.17 -10.15
CA LEU A 138 -6.95 8.56 -8.96
C LEU A 138 -8.41 8.98 -8.75
N THR A 139 -8.91 10.01 -9.46
CA THR A 139 -10.34 10.33 -9.48
C THR A 139 -11.18 9.27 -10.20
N LYS A 140 -10.53 8.35 -10.94
CA LYS A 140 -11.15 7.24 -11.69
C LYS A 140 -11.33 5.95 -10.91
N ILE A 141 -10.86 5.89 -9.66
CA ILE A 141 -11.05 4.71 -8.80
C ILE A 141 -12.52 4.27 -8.66
N PRO A 142 -13.52 5.17 -8.57
CA PRO A 142 -14.93 4.77 -8.58
C PRO A 142 -15.32 4.01 -9.85
N ASP A 143 -14.80 4.45 -11.00
CA ASP A 143 -15.04 3.82 -12.30
C ASP A 143 -14.39 2.41 -12.32
N CYS A 144 -13.20 2.23 -11.72
CA CYS A 144 -12.57 0.91 -11.55
C CYS A 144 -13.44 -0.06 -10.72
N ILE A 145 -13.98 0.42 -9.59
CA ILE A 145 -14.83 -0.38 -8.69
C ILE A 145 -16.07 -0.86 -9.44
N ASP A 146 -16.74 0.06 -10.14
CA ASP A 146 -17.98 -0.23 -10.86
C ASP A 146 -17.70 -1.18 -12.05
N LEU A 147 -16.58 -1.00 -12.75
CA LEU A 147 -16.13 -1.88 -13.83
C LEU A 147 -15.89 -3.31 -13.34
N VAL A 148 -15.05 -3.49 -12.31
CA VAL A 148 -14.73 -4.82 -11.77
C VAL A 148 -15.98 -5.52 -11.24
N PHE A 149 -16.85 -4.79 -10.53
CA PHE A 149 -18.10 -5.35 -10.06
C PHE A 149 -19.01 -5.81 -11.21
N LYS A 150 -19.06 -5.04 -12.29
CA LYS A 150 -19.82 -5.38 -13.48
C LYS A 150 -19.24 -6.60 -14.20
N ILE A 151 -17.91 -6.72 -14.31
CA ILE A 151 -17.24 -7.92 -14.84
C ILE A 151 -17.70 -9.17 -14.07
N LEU A 152 -17.73 -9.10 -12.75
CA LEU A 152 -18.07 -10.24 -11.88
C LEU A 152 -19.55 -10.63 -11.89
N THR A 153 -20.46 -9.74 -12.31
CA THR A 153 -21.92 -9.93 -12.14
C THR A 153 -22.70 -9.99 -13.45
N GLU A 154 -22.34 -9.20 -14.45
CA GLU A 154 -23.13 -9.00 -15.67
C GLU A 154 -22.31 -9.15 -16.96
N GLY A 155 -21.00 -8.88 -16.89
CA GLY A 155 -20.10 -8.76 -18.05
C GLY A 155 -20.06 -7.36 -18.65
N ILE A 156 -19.04 -7.10 -19.47
CA ILE A 156 -18.77 -5.78 -20.08
C ILE A 156 -18.74 -5.85 -21.62
N ASN A 157 -18.88 -4.71 -22.29
CA ASN A 157 -18.85 -4.60 -23.75
C ASN A 157 -17.50 -4.12 -24.31
N GLU A 158 -17.31 -4.15 -25.63
CA GLU A 158 -16.04 -3.79 -26.31
C GLU A 158 -15.55 -2.37 -25.96
N GLU A 159 -16.43 -1.37 -25.89
CA GLU A 159 -16.06 0.01 -25.52
C GLU A 159 -15.58 0.08 -24.06
N GLU A 160 -16.20 -0.68 -23.16
CA GLU A 160 -15.80 -0.75 -21.75
C GLU A 160 -14.44 -1.44 -21.58
N ILE A 161 -14.14 -2.44 -22.41
CA ILE A 161 -12.83 -3.11 -22.44
C ILE A 161 -11.74 -2.13 -22.91
N GLU A 162 -11.99 -1.37 -23.98
CA GLU A 162 -11.04 -0.37 -24.48
C GLU A 162 -10.74 0.70 -23.41
N ASN A 163 -11.77 1.24 -22.78
CA ASN A 163 -11.64 2.23 -21.70
C ASN A 163 -10.88 1.66 -20.49
N ALA A 164 -11.07 0.37 -20.18
CA ALA A 164 -10.39 -0.28 -19.06
C ALA A 164 -8.88 -0.43 -19.30
N HIS A 165 -8.47 -0.79 -20.52
CA HIS A 165 -7.04 -0.84 -20.88
C HIS A 165 -6.39 0.55 -20.87
N GLU A 166 -7.09 1.59 -21.35
CA GLU A 166 -6.59 2.97 -21.27
C GLU A 166 -6.36 3.40 -19.82
N LEU A 167 -7.34 3.14 -18.95
CA LEU A 167 -7.25 3.42 -17.52
C LEU A 167 -6.10 2.67 -16.83
N LEU A 168 -5.88 1.40 -17.19
CA LEU A 168 -4.76 0.63 -16.67
C LEU A 168 -3.42 1.22 -17.09
N ASN A 169 -3.25 1.56 -18.37
CA ASN A 169 -2.01 2.18 -18.86
C ASN A 169 -1.73 3.50 -18.12
N ASP A 170 -2.76 4.34 -17.95
CA ASP A 170 -2.62 5.60 -17.22
C ASP A 170 -2.24 5.37 -15.74
N LEU A 171 -2.79 4.31 -15.11
CA LEU A 171 -2.42 3.92 -13.74
C LEU A 171 -0.97 3.42 -13.67
N TYR A 172 -0.51 2.63 -14.64
CA TYR A 172 0.88 2.16 -14.73
C TYR A 172 1.85 3.34 -14.90
N ASP A 173 1.57 4.24 -15.84
CA ASP A 173 2.37 5.45 -16.05
C ASP A 173 2.41 6.32 -14.78
N PHE A 174 1.30 6.38 -14.04
CA PHE A 174 1.23 7.12 -12.79
C PHE A 174 2.04 6.48 -11.65
N SER A 175 2.02 5.16 -11.47
CA SER A 175 2.78 4.50 -10.41
C SER A 175 4.30 4.58 -10.58
N ASP A 176 4.75 4.80 -11.81
CA ASP A 176 6.16 5.03 -12.14
C ASP A 176 6.54 6.52 -12.15
N SER A 177 5.58 7.42 -11.91
CA SER A 177 5.82 8.86 -11.92
C SER A 177 6.45 9.36 -10.61
N GLU A 178 7.25 10.42 -10.70
CA GLU A 178 7.77 11.12 -9.52
C GLU A 178 6.66 11.62 -8.59
N ALA A 179 5.48 11.97 -9.15
CA ALA A 179 4.32 12.44 -8.39
C ALA A 179 3.85 11.38 -7.37
N PHE A 180 3.93 10.09 -7.70
CA PHE A 180 3.52 9.03 -6.80
C PHE A 180 4.39 8.96 -5.53
N TYR A 181 5.70 9.17 -5.68
CA TYR A 181 6.69 9.11 -4.58
C TYR A 181 6.89 10.46 -3.88
N ALA A 182 6.29 11.53 -4.42
CA ALA A 182 6.50 12.89 -3.95
C ALA A 182 5.88 13.10 -2.55
N PRO A 183 6.68 13.49 -1.54
CA PRO A 183 6.19 13.65 -0.16
C PRO A 183 5.21 14.82 0.00
N GLN A 184 5.14 15.74 -0.96
CA GLN A 184 4.17 16.83 -1.00
C GLN A 184 2.76 16.39 -1.39
N ASN A 185 2.62 15.24 -2.05
CA ASN A 185 1.33 14.68 -2.43
C ASN A 185 0.67 14.09 -1.19
N THR A 186 0.02 14.99 -0.45
CA THR A 186 -0.60 14.72 0.83
C THR A 186 -2.06 15.10 0.82
N ILE A 187 -2.83 14.48 1.72
CA ILE A 187 -4.20 14.89 2.03
C ILE A 187 -4.35 15.06 3.55
N SER A 188 -5.15 16.04 3.94
CA SER A 188 -5.51 16.26 5.34
C SER A 188 -6.88 15.68 5.60
N LEU A 189 -6.95 14.68 6.48
CA LEU A 189 -8.20 14.08 6.93
C LEU A 189 -8.51 14.54 8.35
N PRO A 190 -9.76 14.94 8.69
CA PRO A 190 -10.11 15.43 10.02
C PRO A 190 -9.79 14.47 11.18
N GLN A 191 -9.72 13.17 10.91
CA GLN A 191 -9.44 12.10 11.86
C GLN A 191 -7.94 11.94 12.16
N LEU A 192 -7.07 12.56 11.34
CA LEU A 192 -5.63 12.36 11.34
C LEU A 192 -4.90 13.60 11.90
N ASN A 193 -3.86 13.36 12.69
CA ASN A 193 -3.07 14.43 13.30
C ASN A 193 -2.02 15.01 12.34
N GLU A 194 -1.50 14.14 11.48
CA GLU A 194 -0.55 14.48 10.42
C GLU A 194 -1.18 14.16 9.06
N PRO A 195 -0.82 14.88 7.98
CA PRO A 195 -1.27 14.55 6.64
C PRO A 195 -0.92 13.12 6.23
N LEU A 196 -1.83 12.46 5.53
CA LEU A 196 -1.56 11.20 4.85
C LEU A 196 -0.76 11.50 3.57
N GLN A 197 0.34 10.80 3.34
CA GLN A 197 1.13 10.91 2.11
C GLN A 197 0.65 9.85 1.11
N LEU A 198 0.64 10.17 -0.18
CA LEU A 198 0.34 9.18 -1.23
C LEU A 198 1.34 8.03 -1.16
N PHE A 199 2.61 8.36 -0.87
CA PHE A 199 3.68 7.40 -0.64
C PHE A 199 3.48 6.53 0.63
N ASP A 200 2.46 6.76 1.46
CA ASP A 200 2.09 5.78 2.50
C ASP A 200 1.41 4.54 1.89
N THR A 201 0.87 4.63 0.66
CA THR A 201 0.24 3.50 -0.05
C THR A 201 1.24 2.44 -0.55
N THR A 202 2.55 2.71 -0.55
CA THR A 202 3.58 1.73 -0.91
C THR A 202 3.89 0.72 0.19
N GLY A 203 3.32 0.85 1.39
CA GLY A 203 3.62 -0.04 2.53
C GLY A 203 3.27 -1.52 2.34
N SER A 204 2.56 -1.85 1.26
CA SER A 204 2.22 -3.20 0.79
C SER A 204 1.97 -3.18 -0.72
N ASP A 205 2.75 -2.39 -1.47
CA ASP A 205 2.66 -2.27 -2.94
C ASP A 205 1.23 -2.05 -3.49
N ALA A 206 0.43 -1.27 -2.76
CA ALA A 206 -1.02 -1.18 -2.99
C ALA A 206 -1.38 -0.82 -4.44
N MET A 207 -0.61 0.06 -5.07
CA MET A 207 -0.88 0.49 -6.45
C MET A 207 -0.53 -0.60 -7.47
N ASN A 208 0.62 -1.26 -7.30
CA ASN A 208 1.02 -2.38 -8.16
C ASN A 208 0.04 -3.55 -8.03
N SER A 209 -0.31 -3.95 -6.79
CA SER A 209 -1.30 -5.01 -6.57
C SER A 209 -2.70 -4.64 -7.08
N LEU A 210 -3.08 -3.35 -7.06
CA LEU A 210 -4.32 -2.87 -7.66
C LEU A 210 -4.32 -3.02 -9.19
N GLN A 211 -3.23 -2.63 -9.84
CA GLN A 211 -3.06 -2.75 -11.29
C GLN A 211 -3.11 -4.22 -11.72
N ILE A 212 -2.36 -5.08 -11.03
CA ILE A 212 -2.37 -6.53 -11.26
C ILE A 212 -3.79 -7.08 -11.10
N PHE A 213 -4.50 -6.67 -10.05
CA PHE A 213 -5.88 -7.12 -9.83
C PHE A 213 -6.82 -6.70 -10.97
N ILE A 214 -6.82 -5.43 -11.36
CA ILE A 214 -7.72 -4.93 -12.43
C ILE A 214 -7.37 -5.57 -13.77
N ASP A 215 -6.08 -5.67 -14.11
CA ASP A 215 -5.59 -6.32 -15.34
C ASP A 215 -6.00 -7.80 -15.39
N HIS A 216 -5.87 -8.51 -14.26
CA HIS A 216 -6.31 -9.89 -14.15
C HIS A 216 -7.81 -10.05 -14.42
N GLU A 217 -8.66 -9.20 -13.82
CA GLU A 217 -10.12 -9.28 -14.03
C GLU A 217 -10.52 -9.06 -15.49
N ILE A 218 -9.87 -8.13 -16.18
CA ILE A 218 -10.12 -7.85 -17.60
C ILE A 218 -9.64 -9.02 -18.47
N ASN A 219 -8.42 -9.48 -18.27
CA ASN A 219 -7.85 -10.57 -19.08
C ASN A 219 -8.59 -11.90 -18.86
N ASN A 220 -9.03 -12.18 -17.63
CA ASN A 220 -9.83 -13.36 -17.35
C ASN A 220 -11.22 -13.26 -17.99
N PHE A 221 -11.86 -12.09 -17.99
CA PHE A 221 -13.12 -11.87 -18.71
C PHE A 221 -12.98 -12.09 -20.22
N LEU A 222 -11.84 -11.67 -20.80
CA LEU A 222 -11.54 -11.83 -22.22
C LEU A 222 -11.07 -13.25 -22.60
N GLU A 223 -10.86 -14.13 -21.62
CA GLU A 223 -10.24 -15.45 -21.78
C GLU A 223 -8.85 -15.39 -22.47
N THR A 224 -8.15 -14.26 -22.35
CA THR A 224 -6.85 -14.01 -23.02
C THR A 224 -5.69 -14.61 -22.23
N GLU A 225 -5.73 -14.50 -20.91
CA GLU A 225 -4.74 -15.06 -19.98
C GLU A 225 -5.48 -15.62 -18.76
N THR A 226 -5.72 -16.93 -18.76
CA THR A 226 -6.28 -17.63 -17.59
C THR A 226 -5.11 -18.15 -16.75
N SER A 227 -4.74 -17.37 -15.73
CA SER A 227 -3.76 -17.76 -14.72
C SER A 227 -4.48 -18.48 -13.58
N ASP A 228 -3.99 -19.67 -13.19
CA ASP A 228 -4.39 -20.32 -11.94
C ASP A 228 -3.84 -19.58 -10.70
N ASP A 229 -2.90 -18.65 -10.91
CA ASP A 229 -2.24 -17.82 -9.89
C ASP A 229 -2.99 -16.48 -9.76
N PHE A 230 -4.05 -16.48 -8.95
CA PHE A 230 -4.82 -15.27 -8.62
C PHE A 230 -4.18 -14.56 -7.41
N ALA A 231 -3.71 -13.33 -7.61
CA ALA A 231 -3.08 -12.56 -6.54
C ALA A 231 -4.12 -12.00 -5.54
N VAL A 232 -4.04 -12.44 -4.29
CA VAL A 232 -4.82 -11.89 -3.15
C VAL A 232 -4.04 -10.85 -2.36
N ASP A 233 -2.85 -10.46 -2.83
CA ASP A 233 -1.95 -9.49 -2.20
C ASP A 233 -2.64 -8.14 -1.98
N PHE A 234 -3.52 -7.75 -2.90
CA PHE A 234 -4.25 -6.50 -2.78
C PHE A 234 -5.22 -6.47 -1.59
N VAL A 235 -5.63 -7.62 -1.03
CA VAL A 235 -6.47 -7.69 0.17
C VAL A 235 -5.84 -6.96 1.37
N VAL A 236 -4.50 -6.98 1.49
CA VAL A 236 -3.79 -6.34 2.61
C VAL A 236 -3.37 -4.90 2.33
N ALA A 237 -3.64 -4.35 1.14
CA ALA A 237 -3.21 -3.01 0.72
C ALA A 237 -3.72 -1.88 1.62
N ALA A 238 -4.97 -1.96 2.08
CA ALA A 238 -5.56 -1.01 3.02
C ALA A 238 -4.85 -1.03 4.38
N LEU A 239 -4.51 -2.22 4.88
CA LEU A 239 -3.72 -2.40 6.10
C LEU A 239 -2.30 -1.84 5.92
N GLY A 240 -1.67 -2.07 4.78
CA GLY A 240 -0.37 -1.51 4.41
C GLY A 240 -0.34 0.02 4.47
N THR A 241 -1.38 0.65 3.93
CA THR A 241 -1.55 2.12 3.95
C THR A 241 -1.66 2.66 5.38
N LEU A 242 -2.50 2.03 6.22
CA LEU A 242 -2.63 2.38 7.64
C LEU A 242 -1.31 2.20 8.40
N LYS A 243 -0.63 1.06 8.18
CA LYS A 243 0.65 0.72 8.80
C LYS A 243 1.68 1.81 8.50
N SER A 244 1.88 2.15 7.23
CA SER A 244 2.81 3.20 6.81
C SER A 244 2.52 4.54 7.46
N TYR A 245 1.25 4.96 7.47
CA TYR A 245 0.85 6.19 8.14
C TYR A 245 1.24 6.20 9.62
N TYR A 246 0.90 5.15 10.36
CA TYR A 246 1.13 5.12 11.80
C TYR A 246 2.60 4.93 12.19
N LEU A 247 3.38 4.16 11.41
CA LEU A 247 4.83 4.02 11.63
C LEU A 247 5.57 5.35 11.47
N ARG A 248 5.11 6.21 10.56
CA ARG A 248 5.68 7.54 10.32
C ARG A 248 5.23 8.57 11.38
N THR A 249 4.01 8.47 11.88
CA THR A 249 3.37 9.55 12.64
C THR A 249 3.25 9.31 14.13
N GLN A 250 3.44 8.07 14.60
CA GLN A 250 3.30 7.71 16.00
C GLN A 250 4.43 6.78 16.46
N ASP A 251 4.81 6.90 17.73
CA ASP A 251 5.72 5.98 18.40
C ASP A 251 4.95 4.81 19.02
N GLY A 252 5.67 3.69 19.23
CA GLY A 252 5.15 2.51 19.91
C GLY A 252 4.63 1.44 18.94
N ASP A 253 3.92 0.48 19.52
CA ASP A 253 3.41 -0.71 18.85
C ASP A 253 2.10 -0.41 18.11
N ILE A 254 2.16 -0.46 16.78
CA ILE A 254 1.04 -0.15 15.89
C ILE A 254 -0.11 -1.17 15.98
N THR A 255 0.13 -2.37 16.50
CA THR A 255 -0.91 -3.41 16.63
C THR A 255 -1.99 -3.05 17.65
N ASN A 256 -1.70 -2.09 18.54
CA ASN A 256 -2.66 -1.55 19.51
C ASN A 256 -3.51 -0.41 18.96
N ILE A 257 -3.27 0.02 17.71
CA ILE A 257 -4.01 1.14 17.12
C ILE A 257 -5.41 0.66 16.70
N PRO A 258 -6.49 1.32 17.15
CA PRO A 258 -7.85 0.87 16.86
C PRO A 258 -8.17 0.73 15.37
N GLN A 259 -7.63 1.61 14.53
CA GLN A 259 -7.80 1.58 13.08
C GLN A 259 -7.12 0.37 12.45
N ILE A 260 -5.91 0.00 12.90
CA ILE A 260 -5.20 -1.21 12.47
C ILE A 260 -6.01 -2.45 12.84
N GLN A 261 -6.48 -2.54 14.09
CA GLN A 261 -7.30 -3.66 14.55
C GLN A 261 -8.63 -3.77 13.79
N LYS A 262 -9.26 -2.61 13.49
CA LYS A 262 -10.48 -2.56 12.68
C LYS A 262 -10.24 -3.11 11.28
N GLU A 263 -9.13 -2.76 10.63
CA GLU A 263 -8.86 -3.25 9.28
C GLU A 263 -8.50 -4.74 9.24
N ILE A 264 -7.74 -5.24 10.22
CA ILE A 264 -7.53 -6.68 10.40
C ILE A 264 -8.87 -7.42 10.54
N ASN A 265 -9.81 -6.86 11.31
CA ASN A 265 -11.14 -7.45 11.46
C ASN A 265 -11.96 -7.36 10.16
N ASN A 266 -11.90 -6.24 9.42
CA ASN A 266 -12.55 -6.14 8.12
C ASN A 266 -12.08 -7.25 7.17
N ILE A 267 -10.76 -7.46 7.05
CA ILE A 267 -10.18 -8.50 6.19
C ILE A 267 -10.74 -9.88 6.56
N ARG A 268 -10.77 -10.21 7.86
CA ARG A 268 -11.28 -11.50 8.35
C ARG A 268 -12.79 -11.65 8.20
N GLU A 269 -13.57 -10.61 8.50
CA GLU A 269 -15.03 -10.61 8.36
C GLU A 269 -15.46 -10.70 6.90
N ASP A 270 -14.71 -10.07 5.99
CA ASP A 270 -14.93 -10.17 4.54
C ASP A 270 -14.74 -11.60 4.05
N TYR A 271 -13.67 -12.27 4.49
CA TYR A 271 -13.46 -13.70 4.24
C TYR A 271 -14.65 -14.53 4.73
N GLU A 272 -15.07 -14.36 5.98
CA GLU A 272 -16.18 -15.13 6.55
C GLU A 272 -17.49 -14.89 5.80
N LEU A 273 -17.77 -13.65 5.42
CA LEU A 273 -18.94 -13.31 4.60
C LEU A 273 -18.88 -14.05 3.27
N LEU A 274 -17.77 -13.94 2.54
CA LEU A 274 -17.58 -14.50 1.20
C LEU A 274 -17.59 -16.03 1.23
N PHE A 275 -16.92 -16.65 2.20
CA PHE A 275 -16.91 -18.10 2.42
C PHE A 275 -18.33 -18.66 2.59
N ASN A 276 -19.21 -17.90 3.27
CA ASN A 276 -20.60 -18.27 3.49
C ASN A 276 -21.54 -18.01 2.28
N LYS A 277 -20.98 -17.62 1.11
CA LYS A 277 -21.69 -17.45 -0.17
C LYS A 277 -22.86 -16.46 -0.03
N PRO A 278 -22.55 -15.16 0.17
CA PRO A 278 -23.54 -14.13 0.41
C PRO A 278 -24.42 -13.91 -0.84
N SER A 279 -25.57 -13.29 -0.66
CA SER A 279 -26.38 -12.86 -1.80
C SER A 279 -25.75 -11.65 -2.49
N LEU A 280 -26.19 -11.35 -3.72
CA LEU A 280 -25.76 -10.14 -4.42
C LEU A 280 -26.13 -8.86 -3.64
N GLU A 281 -27.31 -8.85 -2.99
CA GLU A 281 -27.75 -7.73 -2.15
C GLU A 281 -26.82 -7.51 -0.94
N ASP A 282 -26.32 -8.60 -0.33
CA ASP A 282 -25.35 -8.51 0.77
C ASP A 282 -24.01 -7.93 0.29
N ILE A 283 -23.55 -8.33 -0.91
CA ILE A 283 -22.32 -7.83 -1.54
C ILE A 283 -22.46 -6.33 -1.85
N GLU A 284 -23.52 -5.91 -2.52
CA GLU A 284 -23.80 -4.50 -2.84
C GLU A 284 -23.90 -3.65 -1.57
N SER A 285 -24.58 -4.17 -0.54
CA SER A 285 -24.71 -3.49 0.75
C SER A 285 -23.34 -3.28 1.42
N LYS A 286 -22.49 -4.31 1.42
CA LYS A 286 -21.14 -4.26 1.98
C LYS A 286 -20.23 -3.30 1.22
N MET A 287 -20.25 -3.34 -0.13
CA MET A 287 -19.52 -2.39 -0.96
C MET A 287 -19.94 -0.96 -0.64
N LYS A 288 -21.25 -0.69 -0.66
CA LYS A 288 -21.78 0.64 -0.33
C LYS A 288 -21.33 1.11 1.05
N GLN A 289 -21.40 0.24 2.07
CA GLN A 289 -20.92 0.56 3.41
C GLN A 289 -19.43 0.94 3.42
N TYR A 290 -18.58 0.23 2.68
CA TYR A 290 -17.16 0.54 2.61
C TYR A 290 -16.86 1.83 1.86
N ARG A 291 -17.52 2.07 0.73
CA ARG A 291 -17.41 3.32 -0.02
C ARG A 291 -17.89 4.51 0.82
N GLU A 292 -18.94 4.34 1.62
CA GLU A 292 -19.47 5.38 2.52
C GLU A 292 -18.59 5.64 3.76
N ASN A 293 -17.98 4.62 4.36
CA ASN A 293 -17.16 4.80 5.55
C ASN A 293 -15.72 5.21 5.21
N GLY A 294 -15.15 4.64 4.14
CA GLY A 294 -13.73 4.72 3.82
C GLY A 294 -12.85 4.01 4.85
N LEU A 295 -11.54 4.20 4.68
CA LEU A 295 -10.50 3.58 5.51
C LEU A 295 -10.38 4.19 6.92
N PHE A 296 -10.54 5.51 7.06
CA PHE A 296 -10.28 6.29 8.30
C PHE A 296 -11.54 6.75 9.03
#